data_AF-A0A0F9WTF9-F1
#
_entry.id   AF-A0A0F9WTF9-F1
#
_cell.length_a   1.000
_cell.length_b   1.000
_cell.length_c   1.000
_cell.angle_alpha   90.00
_cell.angle_beta   90.00
_cell.angle_gamma   90.00
#
_symmetry.space_group_name_H-M   'P 1'
#
loop_
_entity.id
_entity.type
_entity.pdbx_description
1 polymer ?
#
loop_
_entity_poly.entity_id
_entity_poly.type
_entity_poly.pdbx_seq_one_letter_code
_entity_poly.pdbx_strand_id
1 'polypeptide(L)'
;MEKEIDRLRRNIARAQAQGYLLDDDDTLNSPMAPSTATYSHTRNPSLMGSDEAVSSLLHLKRGGSYSMPRFSHELEGVQLTDEAVTHLFNEFFAFYHPFLPFLNPQQSPDQYHQQHPLLFWSIVAVAARRFSPANCANLISNLSGPLTRFLWTTIGEVPSNYYVVKAMCLLCAWPLPTSTTTSDPTHILCGVMMKTATGIGLHRPNHIQDFSRTSVDLNKEQLADRVTTWAVCNIVAQNIGTGYGQPASSLYDWTLALRPGDDPALHLSPELEARLQIERFCDKVSKEMYSNASDPRGVAGDEHRAMLMRVYRREYSELYASIMSQQLGAVVNLHLRAAALHMRLAGFFDSSKTPGYLDDLMGLWRATVSFLDDLLEVDKVASPHDNIGGTFLLYATNYIQQMLVAAAFTLLKLMRSFFSKTIDFQRGRNLFHRSIQAIRATSVVTNDLQWRLAELMVQMWNGARLDQKNYNREDDSPIQVDDSLQLKVRCRHSMSLVFDSVWRWREEYQALGRGSLEAALKHPTNPDSANESSAASSQLDSTLMPSHSLPTSNNMLTANGVLTPGAPGLSAPPTAPTSIIGNMNYGDTNYDFFDPQHWMLDGLLDFNYSFVPPLEGA
;
A
#
# COMPACT_ATOMS: atom_id res chain seq x y z
N MET A 1 -10.64 33.40 -29.72
CA MET A 1 -9.71 34.51 -29.39
C MET A 1 -10.16 35.83 -30.02
N GLU A 2 -10.26 35.96 -31.35
CA GLU A 2 -10.70 37.23 -31.99
C GLU A 2 -12.12 37.68 -31.56
N LYS A 3 -13.07 36.75 -31.46
CA LYS A 3 -14.43 37.05 -30.96
C LYS A 3 -14.44 37.56 -29.51
N GLU A 4 -13.47 37.14 -28.69
CA GLU A 4 -13.31 37.57 -27.31
C GLU A 4 -12.82 39.02 -27.26
N ILE A 5 -11.83 39.33 -28.11
CA ILE A 5 -11.25 40.67 -28.25
C ILE A 5 -12.31 41.67 -28.72
N ASP A 6 -13.14 41.30 -29.69
CA ASP A 6 -14.22 42.16 -30.18
C ASP A 6 -15.35 42.36 -29.17
N ARG A 7 -15.57 41.39 -28.27
CA ARG A 7 -16.51 41.51 -27.16
C ARG A 7 -15.96 42.47 -26.11
N LEU A 8 -14.68 42.34 -25.75
CA LEU A 8 -14.01 43.20 -24.77
C LEU A 8 -13.91 44.65 -25.26
N ARG A 9 -13.59 44.88 -26.53
CA ARG A 9 -13.58 46.22 -27.15
C ARG A 9 -14.94 46.90 -27.09
N ARG A 10 -16.02 46.16 -27.37
CA ARG A 10 -17.40 46.70 -27.26
C ARG A 10 -17.79 47.02 -25.82
N ASN A 11 -17.32 46.25 -24.84
CA ASN A 11 -17.57 46.51 -23.43
C ASN A 11 -16.82 47.76 -22.95
N ILE A 12 -15.57 47.95 -23.36
CA ILE A 12 -14.77 49.15 -23.04
C ILE A 12 -15.40 50.40 -23.65
N ALA A 13 -15.85 50.33 -24.92
CA ALA A 13 -16.53 51.45 -25.56
C ALA A 13 -17.85 51.84 -24.86
N ARG A 14 -18.60 50.85 -24.34
CA ARG A 14 -19.80 51.11 -23.51
C ARG A 14 -19.46 51.74 -22.16
N ALA A 15 -18.37 51.32 -21.52
CA ALA A 15 -17.93 51.87 -20.25
C ALA A 15 -17.44 53.33 -20.39
N GLN A 16 -16.72 53.65 -21.47
CA GLN A 16 -16.31 55.02 -21.79
C GLN A 16 -17.52 55.92 -22.09
N ALA A 17 -18.54 55.42 -22.80
CA ALA A 17 -19.79 56.15 -23.02
C ALA A 17 -20.60 56.40 -21.74
N GLN A 18 -20.35 55.64 -20.67
CA GLN A 18 -20.95 55.82 -19.34
C GLN A 18 -20.10 56.72 -18.43
N GLY A 19 -19.09 57.40 -18.97
CA GLY A 19 -18.27 58.38 -18.25
C GLY A 19 -17.08 57.78 -17.49
N TYR A 20 -16.71 56.52 -17.77
CA TYR A 20 -15.55 55.88 -17.16
C TYR A 20 -14.27 56.31 -17.91
N LEU A 21 -13.44 57.13 -17.27
CA LEU A 21 -12.10 57.51 -17.75
C LEU A 21 -11.06 56.54 -17.20
N LEU A 22 -10.21 56.01 -18.10
CA LEU A 22 -9.00 55.29 -17.73
C LEU A 22 -7.85 56.30 -17.78
N ASP A 23 -7.16 56.50 -16.66
CA ASP A 23 -5.90 57.26 -16.61
C ASP A 23 -4.80 56.40 -17.24
N ASP A 24 -4.34 56.81 -18.42
CA ASP A 24 -3.09 56.37 -19.04
C ASP A 24 -2.08 57.53 -18.89
N ASP A 25 -1.02 57.36 -18.09
CA ASP A 25 0.38 57.48 -18.56
C ASP A 25 1.44 57.40 -17.43
N ASP A 26 2.38 56.47 -17.64
CA ASP A 26 3.84 56.61 -17.64
C ASP A 26 4.72 56.90 -16.39
N THR A 27 5.58 55.90 -16.11
CA THR A 27 7.06 55.95 -15.97
C THR A 27 7.81 56.49 -14.73
N LEU A 28 8.80 55.66 -14.31
CA LEU A 28 10.13 55.93 -13.70
C LEU A 28 10.32 56.69 -12.36
N ASN A 29 11.17 56.06 -11.52
CA ASN A 29 12.13 56.59 -10.52
C ASN A 29 11.65 57.16 -9.16
N SER A 30 12.09 56.50 -8.08
CA SER A 30 12.29 57.07 -6.73
C SER A 30 13.18 58.33 -6.79
N PRO A 31 13.02 59.37 -5.93
CA PRO A 31 13.42 59.30 -4.51
C PRO A 31 12.73 60.27 -3.51
N MET A 32 13.09 60.11 -2.22
CA MET A 32 13.14 61.11 -1.12
C MET A 32 11.86 61.78 -0.58
N ALA A 33 11.66 61.61 0.74
CA ALA A 33 10.94 62.56 1.61
C ALA A 33 11.77 63.86 1.77
N PRO A 34 11.19 65.05 2.09
CA PRO A 34 10.62 65.26 3.43
C PRO A 34 9.46 66.31 3.56
N SER A 35 8.73 66.16 4.68
CA SER A 35 8.15 67.22 5.55
C SER A 35 7.21 68.30 4.97
N THR A 36 5.95 68.34 5.43
CA THR A 36 5.42 69.36 6.38
C THR A 36 3.95 69.09 6.75
N ALA A 37 3.60 69.45 7.99
CA ALA A 37 2.32 69.30 8.69
C ALA A 37 1.13 70.01 7.97
N THR A 38 -0.17 69.83 8.27
CA THR A 38 -0.85 70.13 9.55
C THR A 38 -2.38 69.85 9.38
N TYR A 39 -2.94 68.96 10.20
CA TYR A 39 -4.34 68.81 10.71
C TYR A 39 -5.60 69.18 9.90
N SER A 40 -6.58 68.24 9.88
CA SER A 40 -7.92 68.46 10.45
C SER A 40 -8.59 67.14 10.85
N HIS A 41 -9.02 67.08 12.11
CA HIS A 41 -9.74 65.99 12.74
C HIS A 41 -11.25 66.03 12.41
N THR A 42 -11.84 64.86 12.17
CA THR A 42 -13.17 64.54 12.74
C THR A 42 -13.15 63.13 13.33
N ARG A 43 -13.78 63.04 14.50
CA ARG A 43 -13.54 62.13 15.61
C ARG A 43 -14.67 61.09 15.67
N ASN A 44 -14.32 59.82 15.86
CA ASN A 44 -15.10 58.85 16.65
C ASN A 44 -14.18 57.68 17.08
N PRO A 45 -13.63 57.71 18.31
CA PRO A 45 -12.85 56.62 18.88
C PRO A 45 -13.64 55.92 19.98
N SER A 46 -13.84 54.61 19.88
CA SER A 46 -13.84 53.66 21.00
C SER A 46 -14.18 52.26 20.50
N LEU A 47 -13.18 51.39 20.38
CA LEU A 47 -13.08 50.12 21.14
C LEU A 47 -11.83 49.32 20.68
N MET A 48 -10.64 49.74 21.11
CA MET A 48 -9.46 48.88 21.11
C MET A 48 -8.63 49.28 22.33
N GLY A 49 -8.46 48.34 23.26
CA GLY A 49 -7.90 48.60 24.59
C GLY A 49 -6.47 49.13 24.48
N SER A 50 -6.18 50.17 25.27
CA SER A 50 -4.86 50.79 25.35
C SER A 50 -3.74 49.81 25.70
N ASP A 51 -4.05 48.67 26.32
CA ASP A 51 -3.07 47.67 26.70
C ASP A 51 -2.56 46.82 25.52
N GLU A 52 -3.38 46.61 24.49
CA GLU A 52 -3.01 45.79 23.33
C GLU A 52 -2.14 46.58 22.33
N ALA A 53 -2.44 47.87 22.17
CA ALA A 53 -1.62 48.79 21.39
C ALA A 53 -0.28 49.10 22.08
N VAL A 54 -0.25 49.18 23.42
CA VAL A 54 0.98 49.37 24.19
C VAL A 54 1.82 48.10 24.24
N SER A 55 1.21 46.91 24.31
CA SER A 55 1.92 45.62 24.16
C SER A 55 2.55 45.50 22.76
N SER A 56 1.82 45.88 21.72
CA SER A 56 2.31 45.89 20.33
C SER A 56 3.46 46.90 20.11
N LEU A 57 3.39 48.08 20.73
CA LEU A 57 4.46 49.08 20.68
C LEU A 57 5.69 48.72 21.54
N LEU A 58 5.50 48.04 22.67
CA LEU A 58 6.59 47.49 23.47
C LEU A 58 7.28 46.32 22.75
N HIS A 59 6.55 45.54 21.94
CA HIS A 59 7.11 44.51 21.06
C HIS A 59 7.87 45.09 19.86
N LEU A 60 7.45 46.24 19.31
CA LEU A 60 8.19 46.93 18.25
C LEU A 60 9.47 47.65 18.74
N LYS A 61 9.52 48.07 20.01
CA LYS A 61 10.64 48.85 20.57
C LYS A 61 11.74 47.99 21.21
N ARG A 62 11.48 46.73 21.51
CA ARG A 62 12.53 45.70 21.63
C ARG A 62 12.76 45.15 20.23
N GLY A 63 13.89 45.47 19.61
CA GLY A 63 14.27 45.00 18.28
C GLY A 63 14.47 43.48 18.18
N GLY A 64 13.43 42.69 18.45
CA GLY A 64 13.33 41.31 18.04
C GLY A 64 12.92 41.33 16.58
N SER A 65 13.86 41.00 15.70
CA SER A 65 13.52 40.49 14.38
C SER A 65 12.40 39.47 14.56
N TYR A 66 11.21 39.72 14.01
CA TYR A 66 10.29 38.63 13.71
C TYR A 66 11.09 37.71 12.78
N SER A 67 11.71 36.66 13.32
CA SER A 67 12.35 35.65 12.49
C SER A 67 11.19 34.91 11.83
N MET A 68 10.74 35.41 10.67
CA MET A 68 9.95 34.60 9.77
C MET A 68 10.69 33.27 9.62
N PRO A 69 10.01 32.12 9.81
CA PRO A 69 10.66 30.83 9.66
C PRO A 69 11.39 30.82 8.31
N ARG A 70 12.72 30.70 8.33
CA ARG A 70 13.46 30.52 7.08
C ARG A 70 13.19 29.10 6.63
N PHE A 71 12.32 28.96 5.64
CA PHE A 71 12.14 27.72 4.92
C PHE A 71 13.38 27.51 4.04
N SER A 72 14.01 26.36 4.18
CA SER A 72 15.24 26.00 3.48
C SER A 72 14.99 25.04 2.32
N HIS A 73 13.89 24.28 2.39
CA HIS A 73 13.50 23.33 1.36
C HIS A 73 12.03 23.52 0.99
N GLU A 74 11.77 23.54 -0.31
CA GLU A 74 10.44 23.73 -0.88
C GLU A 74 10.19 22.70 -1.99
N LEU A 75 9.02 22.07 -1.95
CA LEU A 75 8.47 21.31 -3.06
C LEU A 75 7.07 21.81 -3.32
N GLU A 76 6.96 22.68 -4.32
CA GLU A 76 5.73 23.39 -4.66
C GLU A 76 5.15 24.11 -3.44
N GLY A 77 3.95 23.76 -2.97
CA GLY A 77 3.33 24.39 -1.80
C GLY A 77 3.82 23.87 -0.44
N VAL A 78 4.74 22.90 -0.40
CA VAL A 78 5.26 22.32 0.84
C VAL A 78 6.61 22.95 1.19
N GLN A 79 6.66 23.63 2.33
CA GLN A 79 7.85 24.35 2.80
C GLN A 79 8.30 23.80 4.15
N LEU A 80 9.58 23.44 4.28
CA LEU A 80 10.18 22.89 5.49
C LEU A 80 11.35 23.74 5.97
N THR A 81 11.50 23.83 7.29
CA THR A 81 12.66 24.43 7.95
C THR A 81 13.76 23.38 8.16
N ASP A 82 15.01 23.81 8.33
CA ASP A 82 16.16 22.91 8.61
C ASP A 82 15.92 22.03 9.85
N GLU A 83 15.30 22.59 10.87
CA GLU A 83 14.95 21.87 12.10
C GLU A 83 13.95 20.76 11.82
N ALA A 84 12.87 21.05 11.08
CA ALA A 84 11.86 20.06 10.72
C ALA A 84 12.48 18.92 9.89
N VAL A 85 13.34 19.25 8.92
CA VAL A 85 14.07 18.27 8.10
C VAL A 85 14.98 17.40 8.94
N THR A 86 15.73 17.98 9.87
CA THR A 86 16.62 17.23 10.77
C THR A 86 15.84 16.22 11.60
N HIS A 87 14.69 16.63 12.18
CA HIS A 87 13.82 15.71 12.92
C HIS A 87 13.25 14.59 12.04
N LEU A 88 12.78 14.90 10.84
CA LEU A 88 12.27 13.91 9.88
C LEU A 88 13.34 12.88 9.49
N PHE A 89 14.58 13.32 9.25
CA PHE A 89 15.69 12.42 8.95
C PHE A 89 16.05 11.54 10.14
N ASN A 90 16.08 12.09 11.35
CA ASN A 90 16.32 11.32 12.56
C ASN A 90 15.22 10.25 12.78
N GLU A 91 13.96 10.61 12.57
CA GLU A 91 12.82 9.68 12.61
C GLU A 91 12.99 8.54 11.59
N PHE A 92 13.36 8.88 10.34
CA PHE A 92 13.61 7.89 9.29
C PHE A 92 14.71 6.90 9.68
N PHE A 93 15.88 7.39 10.09
CA PHE A 93 17.02 6.52 10.40
C PHE A 93 16.82 5.71 11.68
N ALA A 94 16.06 6.23 12.65
CA ALA A 94 15.78 5.51 13.89
C ALA A 94 14.79 4.35 13.68
N PHE A 95 13.72 4.57 12.90
CA PHE A 95 12.59 3.64 12.89
C PHE A 95 12.33 2.94 11.56
N TYR A 96 12.60 3.59 10.42
CA TYR A 96 12.33 3.04 9.09
C TYR A 96 13.55 2.33 8.48
N HIS A 97 14.72 2.95 8.58
CA HIS A 97 15.97 2.40 8.02
C HIS A 97 16.32 0.98 8.49
N PRO A 98 16.06 0.55 9.74
CA PRO A 98 16.30 -0.84 10.15
C PRO A 98 15.55 -1.90 9.33
N PHE A 99 14.42 -1.56 8.71
CA PHE A 99 13.68 -2.47 7.83
C PHE A 99 14.33 -2.67 6.46
N LEU A 100 15.10 -1.68 6.00
CA LEU A 100 15.80 -1.67 4.71
C LEU A 100 17.08 -0.84 4.83
N PRO A 101 18.17 -1.40 5.39
CA PRO A 101 19.35 -0.63 5.79
C PRO A 101 20.35 -0.42 4.64
N PHE A 102 20.04 0.49 3.71
CA PHE A 102 20.89 0.73 2.51
C PHE A 102 21.28 2.19 2.27
N LEU A 103 20.83 3.09 3.14
CA LEU A 103 21.27 4.48 3.20
C LEU A 103 22.33 4.66 4.28
N ASN A 104 23.08 5.75 4.22
CA ASN A 104 24.18 6.07 5.11
C ASN A 104 23.71 7.10 6.17
N PRO A 105 23.58 6.72 7.46
CA PRO A 105 23.11 7.62 8.52
C PRO A 105 24.07 8.77 8.84
N GLN A 106 25.33 8.69 8.40
CA GLN A 106 26.34 9.73 8.62
C GLN A 106 26.23 10.88 7.61
N GLN A 107 25.43 10.73 6.54
CA GLN A 107 25.20 11.79 5.57
C GLN A 107 24.10 12.74 6.04
N SER A 108 24.37 14.05 5.90
CA SER A 108 23.42 15.11 6.25
C SER A 108 22.24 15.18 5.27
N PRO A 109 21.10 15.76 5.69
CA PRO A 109 19.96 15.99 4.80
C PRO A 109 20.32 16.79 3.54
N ASP A 110 21.18 17.80 3.67
CA ASP A 110 21.66 18.60 2.53
C ASP A 110 22.45 17.78 1.52
N GLN A 111 23.28 16.84 1.99
CA GLN A 111 24.00 15.93 1.10
C GLN A 111 23.04 15.03 0.32
N TYR A 112 21.98 14.52 0.97
CA TYR A 112 20.94 13.75 0.28
C TYR A 112 20.17 14.60 -0.75
N HIS A 113 19.89 15.86 -0.43
CA HIS A 113 19.26 16.79 -1.36
C HIS A 113 20.16 17.08 -2.57
N GLN A 114 21.47 17.26 -2.36
CA GLN A 114 22.46 17.45 -3.42
C GLN A 114 22.65 16.21 -4.31
N GLN A 115 22.58 15.01 -3.73
CA GLN A 115 22.66 13.74 -4.47
C GLN A 115 21.48 13.58 -5.44
N HIS A 116 20.26 13.79 -4.93
CA HIS A 116 19.06 13.95 -5.75
C HIS A 116 17.87 14.45 -4.90
N PRO A 117 17.16 15.52 -5.30
CA PRO A 117 16.01 16.02 -4.54
C PRO A 117 14.90 14.98 -4.34
N LEU A 118 14.67 14.09 -5.32
CA LEU A 118 13.67 13.02 -5.18
C LEU A 118 13.99 12.05 -4.03
N LEU A 119 15.28 11.73 -3.82
CA LEU A 119 15.68 10.86 -2.72
C LEU A 119 15.43 11.54 -1.38
N PHE A 120 15.83 12.80 -1.25
CA PHE A 120 15.55 13.63 -0.08
C PHE A 120 14.05 13.66 0.26
N TRP A 121 13.20 14.02 -0.71
CA TRP A 121 11.75 14.11 -0.49
C TRP A 121 11.09 12.75 -0.25
N SER A 122 11.67 11.66 -0.77
CA SER A 122 11.22 10.29 -0.46
C SER A 122 11.51 9.92 1.00
N ILE A 123 12.69 10.25 1.52
CA ILE A 123 13.03 10.06 2.95
C ILE A 123 12.06 10.86 3.83
N VAL A 124 11.84 12.13 3.49
CA VAL A 124 10.88 13.01 4.17
C VAL A 124 9.47 12.42 4.14
N ALA A 125 9.00 11.92 2.98
CA ALA A 125 7.67 11.34 2.87
C ALA A 125 7.50 10.07 3.70
N VAL A 126 8.53 9.22 3.79
CA VAL A 126 8.50 8.02 4.65
C VAL A 126 8.40 8.40 6.12
N ALA A 127 9.22 9.35 6.59
CA ALA A 127 9.14 9.85 7.96
C ALA A 127 7.80 10.55 8.28
N ALA A 128 7.26 11.30 7.30
CA ALA A 128 6.03 12.07 7.44
C ALA A 128 4.77 11.22 7.72
N ARG A 129 4.86 9.88 7.57
CA ARG A 129 3.76 8.95 7.85
C ARG A 129 3.40 8.88 9.34
N ARG A 130 4.37 9.09 10.23
CA ARG A 130 4.17 9.02 11.70
C ARG A 130 4.55 10.31 12.41
N PHE A 131 5.26 11.21 11.73
CA PHE A 131 5.68 12.48 12.27
C PHE A 131 5.23 13.65 11.40
N SER A 132 4.53 14.62 11.98
CA SER A 132 4.19 15.88 11.32
C SER A 132 4.75 17.02 12.17
N PRO A 133 5.67 17.85 11.63
CA PRO A 133 6.13 19.05 12.31
C PRO A 133 4.95 19.98 12.68
N ALA A 134 5.03 20.68 13.81
CA ALA A 134 3.94 21.54 14.29
C ALA A 134 3.55 22.65 13.30
N ASN A 135 4.52 23.11 12.50
CA ASN A 135 4.37 24.11 11.45
C ASN A 135 3.81 23.55 10.13
N CYS A 136 3.71 22.23 9.97
CA CYS A 136 3.24 21.55 8.77
C CYS A 136 2.31 20.39 9.15
N ALA A 137 1.12 20.71 9.64
CA ALA A 137 0.09 19.69 9.91
C ALA A 137 -0.28 18.94 8.63
N ASN A 138 -0.56 17.63 8.76
CA ASN A 138 -0.90 16.74 7.65
C ASN A 138 0.17 16.72 6.54
N LEU A 139 1.46 16.76 6.92
CA LEU A 139 2.59 16.85 5.99
C LEU A 139 2.52 15.79 4.88
N ILE A 140 2.26 14.53 5.22
CA ILE A 140 2.17 13.45 4.23
C ILE A 140 1.05 13.67 3.20
N SER A 141 -0.11 14.15 3.62
CA SER A 141 -1.24 14.43 2.74
C SER A 141 -0.92 15.59 1.79
N ASN A 142 -0.28 16.65 2.30
CA ASN A 142 0.13 17.80 1.50
C ASN A 142 1.27 17.47 0.53
N LEU A 143 2.16 16.57 0.91
CA LEU A 143 3.34 16.16 0.12
C LEU A 143 3.01 15.12 -0.96
N SER A 144 1.99 14.28 -0.75
CA SER A 144 1.69 13.14 -1.63
C SER A 144 1.48 13.54 -3.09
N GLY A 145 0.71 14.60 -3.34
CA GLY A 145 0.44 15.12 -4.69
C GLY A 145 1.69 15.67 -5.39
N PRO A 146 2.38 16.67 -4.80
CA PRO A 146 3.62 17.22 -5.33
C PRO A 146 4.70 16.17 -5.57
N LEU A 147 4.93 15.26 -4.61
CA LEU A 147 5.95 14.21 -4.73
C LEU A 147 5.62 13.22 -5.84
N THR A 148 4.35 12.84 -6.00
CA THR A 148 3.92 11.96 -7.11
C THR A 148 4.20 12.60 -8.46
N ARG A 149 3.87 13.88 -8.65
CA ARG A 149 4.18 14.60 -9.90
C ARG A 149 5.68 14.70 -10.13
N PHE A 150 6.44 15.05 -9.11
CA PHE A 150 7.89 15.16 -9.21
C PHE A 150 8.56 13.82 -9.56
N LEU A 151 8.10 12.71 -8.97
CA LEU A 151 8.52 11.35 -9.30
C LEU A 151 8.30 11.04 -10.79
N TRP A 152 7.09 11.26 -11.31
CA TRP A 152 6.77 10.90 -12.69
C TRP A 152 7.43 11.83 -13.72
N THR A 153 7.63 13.11 -13.40
CA THR A 153 8.46 14.01 -14.20
C THR A 153 9.91 13.49 -14.27
N THR A 154 10.50 13.12 -13.12
CA THR A 154 11.85 12.55 -13.06
C THR A 154 11.97 11.26 -13.89
N ILE A 155 10.95 10.40 -13.84
CA ILE A 155 10.89 9.17 -14.66
C ILE A 155 10.82 9.49 -16.15
N GLY A 156 9.99 10.48 -16.54
CA GLY A 156 9.83 10.92 -17.92
C GLY A 156 11.11 11.48 -18.54
N GLU A 157 12.01 12.02 -17.72
CA GLU A 157 13.32 12.52 -18.12
C GLU A 157 14.37 11.41 -18.30
N VAL A 158 14.01 10.14 -18.05
CA VAL A 158 14.88 8.96 -18.17
C VAL A 158 16.10 9.07 -17.25
N PRO A 159 15.92 8.81 -15.94
CA PRO A 159 16.94 9.09 -14.95
C PRO A 159 18.18 8.20 -15.13
N SER A 160 19.36 8.81 -15.14
CA SER A 160 20.67 8.13 -15.20
C SER A 160 21.34 7.97 -13.82
N ASN A 161 20.81 8.65 -12.80
CA ASN A 161 21.36 8.70 -11.46
C ASN A 161 20.75 7.61 -10.56
N TYR A 162 21.57 6.74 -9.98
CA TYR A 162 21.12 5.63 -9.15
C TYR A 162 20.48 6.07 -7.81
N TYR A 163 20.68 7.31 -7.36
CA TYR A 163 19.94 7.87 -6.21
C TYR A 163 18.44 7.97 -6.50
N VAL A 164 18.02 8.11 -7.76
CA VAL A 164 16.61 8.03 -8.16
C VAL A 164 16.06 6.62 -7.94
N VAL A 165 16.86 5.59 -8.24
CA VAL A 165 16.49 4.18 -7.96
C VAL A 165 16.32 3.96 -6.47
N LYS A 166 17.23 4.51 -5.64
CA LYS A 166 17.10 4.47 -4.18
C LYS A 166 15.79 5.10 -3.69
N ALA A 167 15.40 6.23 -4.28
CA ALA A 167 14.13 6.89 -3.98
C ALA A 167 12.93 6.00 -4.32
N MET A 168 12.93 5.37 -5.50
CA MET A 168 11.89 4.43 -5.90
C MET A 168 11.82 3.20 -4.97
N CYS A 169 12.96 2.67 -4.49
CA CYS A 169 12.98 1.59 -3.50
C CYS A 169 12.23 1.97 -2.23
N LEU A 170 12.46 3.18 -1.70
CA LEU A 170 11.77 3.69 -0.51
C LEU A 170 10.26 3.82 -0.76
N LEU A 171 9.87 4.43 -1.88
CA LEU A 171 8.46 4.63 -2.23
C LEU A 171 7.74 3.31 -2.55
N CYS A 172 8.46 2.26 -2.96
CA CYS A 172 7.89 0.93 -3.08
C CYS A 172 7.72 0.24 -1.71
N ALA A 173 8.70 0.38 -0.81
CA ALA A 173 8.66 -0.22 0.52
C ALA A 173 7.61 0.45 1.42
N TRP A 174 7.43 1.77 1.28
CA TRP A 174 6.46 2.60 2.02
C TRP A 174 5.70 3.52 1.06
N PRO A 175 4.70 2.99 0.34
CA PRO A 175 3.97 3.73 -0.68
C PRO A 175 3.11 4.85 -0.09
N LEU A 176 2.94 5.94 -0.84
CA LEU A 176 2.10 7.06 -0.40
C LEU A 176 0.67 6.57 -0.09
N PRO A 177 0.01 7.11 0.96
CA PRO A 177 -1.31 6.66 1.36
C PRO A 177 -2.34 6.79 0.22
N THR A 178 -3.04 5.71 -0.09
CA THR A 178 -4.15 5.68 -1.06
C THR A 178 -5.42 5.15 -0.41
N SER A 179 -6.58 5.49 -0.98
CA SER A 179 -7.89 5.02 -0.52
C SER A 179 -8.39 3.77 -1.25
N THR A 180 -7.81 3.44 -2.41
CA THR A 180 -8.22 2.31 -3.25
C THR A 180 -7.00 1.57 -3.80
N THR A 181 -7.20 0.30 -4.16
CA THR A 181 -6.16 -0.49 -4.84
C THR A 181 -5.88 -0.08 -6.27
N THR A 182 -6.83 0.58 -6.94
CA THR A 182 -6.66 1.11 -8.30
C THR A 182 -5.75 2.29 -8.38
N SER A 183 -5.83 3.15 -7.37
CA SER A 183 -5.01 4.34 -7.28
C SER A 183 -3.60 4.04 -6.80
N ASP A 184 -3.26 2.77 -6.50
CA ASP A 184 -1.94 2.35 -6.02
C ASP A 184 -0.99 2.02 -7.19
N PRO A 185 -0.01 2.89 -7.52
CA PRO A 185 0.90 2.66 -8.62
C PRO A 185 2.10 1.78 -8.22
N THR A 186 2.18 1.27 -6.99
CA THR A 186 3.40 0.69 -6.42
C THR A 186 3.96 -0.47 -7.25
N HIS A 187 3.10 -1.36 -7.74
CA HIS A 187 3.56 -2.47 -8.59
C HIS A 187 4.15 -1.98 -9.93
N ILE A 188 3.54 -0.95 -10.53
CA ILE A 188 4.05 -0.32 -11.77
C ILE A 188 5.37 0.39 -11.48
N LEU A 189 5.45 1.15 -10.39
CA LEU A 189 6.65 1.84 -9.95
C LEU A 189 7.81 0.85 -9.70
N CYS A 190 7.53 -0.31 -9.13
CA CYS A 190 8.53 -1.38 -8.97
C CYS A 190 9.09 -1.86 -10.31
N GLY A 191 8.24 -1.99 -11.34
CA GLY A 191 8.68 -2.32 -12.69
C GLY A 191 9.59 -1.25 -13.29
N VAL A 192 9.21 0.03 -13.12
CA VAL A 192 10.03 1.18 -13.55
C VAL A 192 11.37 1.18 -12.81
N MET A 193 11.37 1.01 -11.48
CA MET A 193 12.56 0.90 -10.64
C MET A 193 13.54 -0.14 -11.18
N MET A 194 13.06 -1.36 -11.44
CA MET A 194 13.90 -2.44 -11.97
C MET A 194 14.45 -2.11 -13.36
N LYS A 195 13.63 -1.52 -14.24
CA LYS A 195 14.09 -1.13 -15.59
C LYS A 195 15.10 0.00 -15.55
N THR A 196 14.88 1.03 -14.74
CA THR A 196 15.86 2.10 -14.51
C THR A 196 17.16 1.53 -13.94
N ALA A 197 17.09 0.68 -12.92
CA ALA A 197 18.26 0.05 -12.31
C ALA A 197 19.11 -0.74 -13.33
N THR A 198 18.45 -1.54 -14.18
CA THR A 198 19.16 -2.28 -15.24
C THR A 198 19.68 -1.36 -16.34
N GLY A 199 18.94 -0.33 -16.72
CA GLY A 199 19.32 0.64 -17.76
C GLY A 199 20.57 1.44 -17.43
N ILE A 200 20.82 1.71 -16.15
CA ILE A 200 22.03 2.40 -15.66
C ILE A 200 23.14 1.44 -15.21
N GLY A 201 22.96 0.12 -15.43
CA GLY A 201 24.00 -0.88 -15.18
C GLY A 201 24.17 -1.36 -13.74
N LEU A 202 23.19 -1.18 -12.83
CA LEU A 202 23.34 -1.64 -11.42
C LEU A 202 23.54 -3.16 -11.29
N HIS A 203 22.94 -3.94 -12.18
CA HIS A 203 23.13 -5.39 -12.31
C HIS A 203 24.50 -5.81 -12.85
N ARG A 204 25.36 -4.86 -13.23
CA ARG A 204 26.71 -5.09 -13.77
C ARG A 204 27.67 -4.06 -13.18
N PRO A 205 27.89 -4.05 -11.86
CA PRO A 205 28.65 -3.00 -11.17
C PRO A 205 30.09 -2.88 -11.71
N ASN A 206 30.72 -3.98 -12.11
CA ASN A 206 32.07 -4.00 -12.67
C ASN A 206 32.15 -3.59 -14.15
N HIS A 207 31.02 -3.45 -14.85
CA HIS A 207 30.96 -3.10 -16.28
C HIS A 207 30.08 -1.88 -16.52
N ILE A 208 30.10 -0.92 -15.58
CA ILE A 208 29.23 0.27 -15.66
C ILE A 208 29.49 1.13 -16.91
N GLN A 209 30.72 1.08 -17.45
CA GLN A 209 31.09 1.81 -18.65
C GLN A 209 30.23 1.45 -19.87
N ASP A 210 29.73 0.21 -19.94
CA ASP A 210 28.86 -0.25 -21.04
C ASP A 210 27.47 0.42 -21.03
N PHE A 211 27.10 1.01 -19.89
CA PHE A 211 25.80 1.66 -19.65
C PHE A 211 25.91 3.19 -19.58
N SER A 212 27.11 3.74 -19.79
CA SER A 212 27.37 5.18 -19.72
C SER A 212 28.04 5.69 -20.99
N ARG A 213 27.59 6.85 -21.48
CA ARG A 213 28.24 7.54 -22.62
C ARG A 213 29.51 8.30 -22.21
N THR A 214 29.66 8.58 -20.93
CA THR A 214 30.83 9.25 -20.36
C THR A 214 31.69 8.26 -19.61
N SER A 215 32.99 8.52 -19.51
CA SER A 215 33.89 7.72 -18.68
C SER A 215 33.43 7.78 -17.22
N VAL A 216 33.31 6.61 -16.58
CA VAL A 216 32.89 6.50 -15.18
C VAL A 216 33.97 5.77 -14.39
N ASP A 217 34.74 6.54 -13.62
CA ASP A 217 35.66 5.99 -12.62
C ASP A 217 34.96 5.96 -11.26
N LEU A 218 34.64 4.76 -10.79
CA LEU A 218 34.03 4.54 -9.47
C LEU A 218 35.10 4.25 -8.44
N ASN A 219 35.02 4.92 -7.29
CA ASN A 219 35.77 4.47 -6.12
C ASN A 219 35.12 3.21 -5.49
N LYS A 220 35.84 2.56 -4.56
CA LYS A 220 35.33 1.34 -3.92
C LYS A 220 34.01 1.54 -3.18
N GLU A 221 33.83 2.67 -2.51
CA GLU A 221 32.60 2.97 -1.76
C GLU A 221 31.39 3.13 -2.67
N GLN A 222 31.54 3.85 -3.79
CA GLN A 222 30.51 4.01 -4.81
C GLN A 222 30.16 2.67 -5.46
N LEU A 223 31.15 1.81 -5.67
CA LEU A 223 30.93 0.46 -6.18
C LEU A 223 30.13 -0.39 -5.19
N ALA A 224 30.52 -0.39 -3.90
CA ALA A 224 29.83 -1.10 -2.83
C ALA A 224 28.38 -0.60 -2.64
N ASP A 225 28.17 0.72 -2.71
CA ASP A 225 26.85 1.34 -2.60
C ASP A 225 25.92 0.95 -3.77
N ARG A 226 26.47 0.80 -4.98
CA ARG A 226 25.74 0.29 -6.15
C ARG A 226 25.36 -1.17 -6.02
N VAL A 227 26.27 -2.02 -5.54
CA VAL A 227 25.98 -3.44 -5.24
C VAL A 227 24.86 -3.55 -4.19
N THR A 228 24.96 -2.77 -3.12
CA THR A 228 23.94 -2.70 -2.07
C THR A 228 22.60 -2.24 -2.62
N THR A 229 22.60 -1.19 -3.45
CA THR A 229 21.38 -0.70 -4.11
C THR A 229 20.76 -1.77 -5.00
N TRP A 230 21.57 -2.50 -5.78
CA TRP A 230 21.08 -3.60 -6.62
C TRP A 230 20.45 -4.75 -5.83
N ALA A 231 21.06 -5.13 -4.71
CA ALA A 231 20.50 -6.13 -3.81
C ALA A 231 19.14 -5.68 -3.25
N VAL A 232 19.04 -4.41 -2.85
CA VAL A 232 17.80 -3.80 -2.32
C VAL A 232 16.71 -3.74 -3.38
N CYS A 233 17.03 -3.39 -4.63
CA CYS A 233 16.06 -3.45 -5.73
C CYS A 233 15.42 -4.83 -5.86
N ASN A 234 16.22 -5.89 -5.72
CA ASN A 234 15.75 -7.27 -5.80
C ASN A 234 14.91 -7.67 -4.58
N ILE A 235 15.33 -7.27 -3.38
CA ILE A 235 14.56 -7.46 -2.14
C ILE A 235 13.18 -6.81 -2.27
N VAL A 236 13.15 -5.53 -2.66
CA VAL A 236 11.90 -4.77 -2.84
C VAL A 236 11.05 -5.41 -3.94
N ALA A 237 11.62 -5.75 -5.10
CA ALA A 237 10.88 -6.35 -6.20
C ALA A 237 10.24 -7.69 -5.84
N GLN A 238 10.93 -8.53 -5.06
CA GLN A 238 10.37 -9.78 -4.58
C GLN A 238 9.24 -9.56 -3.58
N ASN A 239 9.41 -8.62 -2.65
CA ASN A 239 8.40 -8.28 -1.65
C ASN A 239 7.13 -7.73 -2.31
N ILE A 240 7.28 -6.85 -3.31
CA ILE A 240 6.16 -6.33 -4.10
C ILE A 240 5.47 -7.45 -4.90
N GLY A 241 6.22 -8.30 -5.60
CA GLY A 241 5.62 -9.44 -6.32
C GLY A 241 4.82 -10.34 -5.39
N THR A 242 5.40 -10.71 -4.25
CA THR A 242 4.75 -11.56 -3.25
C THR A 242 3.49 -10.91 -2.68
N GLY A 243 3.60 -9.68 -2.17
CA GLY A 243 2.53 -9.00 -1.45
C GLY A 243 1.37 -8.50 -2.32
N TYR A 244 1.61 -8.24 -3.61
CA TYR A 244 0.55 -7.93 -4.59
C TYR A 244 0.03 -9.19 -5.31
N GLY A 245 0.61 -10.37 -5.03
CA GLY A 245 0.21 -11.62 -5.67
C GLY A 245 0.51 -11.64 -7.16
N GLN A 246 1.68 -11.17 -7.58
CA GLN A 246 2.14 -11.08 -8.96
C GLN A 246 3.53 -11.72 -9.11
N PRO A 247 3.95 -12.10 -10.33
CA PRO A 247 5.34 -12.48 -10.58
C PRO A 247 6.30 -11.33 -10.25
N ALA A 248 7.32 -11.61 -9.44
CA ALA A 248 8.33 -10.63 -9.11
C ALA A 248 9.21 -10.31 -10.35
N SER A 249 9.64 -9.06 -10.45
CA SER A 249 10.63 -8.61 -11.46
C SER A 249 12.09 -8.82 -11.02
N SER A 250 12.32 -9.62 -9.99
CA SER A 250 13.63 -9.89 -9.41
C SER A 250 14.55 -10.62 -10.41
N LEU A 251 15.82 -10.22 -10.39
CA LEU A 251 16.92 -10.73 -11.20
C LEU A 251 18.09 -11.10 -10.28
N TYR A 252 18.06 -12.32 -9.75
CA TYR A 252 19.17 -12.87 -8.98
C TYR A 252 20.26 -13.37 -9.92
N ASP A 253 21.18 -12.47 -10.28
CA ASP A 253 22.33 -12.81 -11.10
C ASP A 253 23.59 -13.08 -10.26
N TRP A 254 24.70 -13.30 -10.96
CA TRP A 254 25.99 -13.61 -10.35
C TRP A 254 26.54 -12.49 -9.47
N THR A 255 26.10 -11.24 -9.64
CA THR A 255 26.63 -10.10 -8.86
C THR A 255 26.19 -10.16 -7.40
N LEU A 256 25.09 -10.86 -7.16
CA LEU A 256 24.51 -11.09 -5.85
C LEU A 256 24.90 -12.45 -5.26
N ALA A 257 25.76 -13.22 -5.94
CA ALA A 257 26.23 -14.51 -5.46
C ALA A 257 27.58 -14.32 -4.78
N LEU A 258 27.66 -14.61 -3.48
CA LEU A 258 28.92 -14.64 -2.74
C LEU A 258 29.83 -15.75 -3.26
N ARG A 259 31.05 -15.40 -3.64
CA ARG A 259 32.05 -16.36 -4.10
C ARG A 259 33.28 -16.32 -3.19
N PRO A 260 33.93 -17.47 -2.98
CA PRO A 260 35.23 -17.50 -2.31
C PRO A 260 36.24 -16.64 -3.08
N GLY A 261 36.76 -15.59 -2.43
CA GLY A 261 37.74 -14.66 -3.01
C GLY A 261 37.19 -13.31 -3.48
N ASP A 262 35.90 -13.04 -3.31
CA ASP A 262 35.34 -11.70 -3.54
C ASP A 262 35.94 -10.66 -2.57
N ASP A 263 36.08 -9.40 -3.01
CA ASP A 263 36.57 -8.31 -2.16
C ASP A 263 35.58 -8.08 -1.00
N PRO A 264 36.00 -8.24 0.27
CA PRO A 264 35.12 -8.03 1.42
C PRO A 264 34.44 -6.67 1.45
N ALA A 265 35.02 -5.65 0.81
CA ALA A 265 34.42 -4.32 0.73
C ALA A 265 33.15 -4.26 -0.14
N LEU A 266 32.89 -5.28 -0.97
CA LEU A 266 31.71 -5.38 -1.81
C LEU A 266 30.63 -6.29 -1.22
N HIS A 267 30.87 -6.87 -0.04
CA HIS A 267 29.90 -7.70 0.64
C HIS A 267 28.77 -6.83 1.20
N LEU A 268 27.56 -7.39 1.16
CA LEU A 268 26.39 -6.78 1.80
C LEU A 268 26.53 -6.87 3.32
N SER A 269 25.77 -6.05 4.04
CA SER A 269 25.62 -6.25 5.49
C SER A 269 24.98 -7.63 5.75
N PRO A 270 25.27 -8.26 6.90
CA PRO A 270 24.69 -9.57 7.24
C PRO A 270 23.15 -9.58 7.18
N GLU A 271 22.52 -8.47 7.59
CA GLU A 271 21.07 -8.32 7.53
C GLU A 271 20.56 -8.32 6.09
N LEU A 272 21.16 -7.52 5.20
CA LEU A 272 20.75 -7.47 3.79
C LEU A 272 21.04 -8.79 3.07
N GLU A 273 22.14 -9.47 3.41
CA GLU A 273 22.44 -10.78 2.85
C GLU A 273 21.40 -11.82 3.26
N ALA A 274 21.06 -11.90 4.54
CA ALA A 274 20.03 -12.80 5.03
C ALA A 274 18.66 -12.49 4.42
N ARG A 275 18.29 -11.20 4.30
CA ARG A 275 17.08 -10.77 3.59
C ARG A 275 17.13 -11.23 2.13
N LEU A 276 18.24 -11.06 1.42
CA LEU A 276 18.34 -11.52 0.03
C LEU A 276 18.18 -13.04 -0.11
N GLN A 277 18.69 -13.83 0.84
CA GLN A 277 18.51 -15.28 0.88
C GLN A 277 17.03 -15.67 1.10
N ILE A 278 16.33 -14.99 2.00
CA ILE A 278 14.89 -15.17 2.24
C ILE A 278 14.10 -14.89 0.95
N GLU A 279 14.42 -13.79 0.27
CA GLU A 279 13.69 -13.38 -0.93
C GLU A 279 13.93 -14.32 -2.11
N ARG A 280 15.13 -14.87 -2.25
CA ARG A 280 15.42 -15.95 -3.20
C ARG A 280 14.59 -17.20 -2.93
N PHE A 281 14.37 -17.54 -1.67
CA PHE A 281 13.48 -18.64 -1.32
C PHE A 281 12.03 -18.33 -1.71
N CYS A 282 11.53 -17.12 -1.42
CA CYS A 282 10.19 -16.69 -1.85
C CYS A 282 10.03 -16.69 -3.37
N ASP A 283 11.08 -16.34 -4.13
CA ASP A 283 11.07 -16.36 -5.59
C ASP A 283 10.90 -17.78 -6.14
N LYS A 284 11.65 -18.75 -5.60
CA LYS A 284 11.52 -20.17 -5.96
C LYS A 284 10.10 -20.68 -5.69
N VAL A 285 9.58 -20.40 -4.49
CA VAL A 285 8.19 -20.74 -4.11
C VAL A 285 7.18 -20.12 -5.08
N SER A 286 7.33 -18.83 -5.40
CA SER A 286 6.45 -18.12 -6.33
C SER A 286 6.46 -18.74 -7.73
N LYS A 287 7.64 -19.00 -8.29
CA LYS A 287 7.81 -19.51 -9.65
C LYS A 287 7.38 -20.97 -9.79
N GLU A 288 7.64 -21.81 -8.80
CA GLU A 288 7.41 -23.26 -8.97
C GLU A 288 6.07 -23.73 -8.38
N MET A 289 5.60 -23.14 -7.28
CA MET A 289 4.36 -23.60 -6.62
C MET A 289 3.11 -22.90 -7.15
N TYR A 290 3.23 -21.63 -7.55
CA TYR A 290 2.10 -20.81 -7.96
C TYR A 290 2.04 -20.54 -9.46
N SER A 291 3.09 -20.87 -10.21
CA SER A 291 3.13 -20.73 -11.67
C SER A 291 3.38 -22.08 -12.35
N ASN A 292 2.68 -22.34 -13.45
CA ASN A 292 2.89 -23.52 -14.28
C ASN A 292 2.55 -23.19 -15.73
N ALA A 293 3.56 -23.09 -16.58
CA ALA A 293 3.39 -22.79 -18.00
C ALA A 293 2.62 -23.89 -18.77
N SER A 294 2.45 -25.07 -18.19
CA SER A 294 1.79 -26.22 -18.83
C SER A 294 0.31 -26.39 -18.45
N ASP A 295 -0.22 -25.59 -17.52
CA ASP A 295 -1.66 -25.56 -17.16
C ASP A 295 -2.34 -24.36 -17.85
N PRO A 296 -3.50 -24.51 -18.53
CA PRO A 296 -4.30 -23.40 -19.05
C PRO A 296 -4.61 -22.29 -18.04
N ARG A 297 -4.64 -22.59 -16.73
CA ARG A 297 -4.84 -21.63 -15.64
C ARG A 297 -3.54 -21.04 -15.09
N GLY A 298 -2.39 -21.55 -15.53
CA GLY A 298 -1.07 -21.09 -15.11
C GLY A 298 -0.65 -21.52 -13.71
N VAL A 299 -1.28 -22.53 -13.10
CA VAL A 299 -1.04 -22.94 -11.69
C VAL A 299 -0.50 -24.38 -11.64
N ALA A 300 0.41 -24.68 -10.71
CA ALA A 300 0.92 -26.04 -10.52
C ALA A 300 -0.22 -27.03 -10.25
N GLY A 301 -0.13 -28.25 -10.78
CA GLY A 301 -1.06 -29.32 -10.43
C GLY A 301 -0.93 -29.72 -8.95
N ASP A 302 -2.03 -30.21 -8.35
CA ASP A 302 -2.10 -30.51 -6.91
C ASP A 302 -1.00 -31.49 -6.44
N GLU A 303 -0.75 -32.58 -7.18
CA GLU A 303 0.30 -33.55 -6.84
C GLU A 303 1.71 -32.94 -6.94
N HIS A 304 1.96 -32.12 -7.96
CA HIS A 304 3.24 -31.44 -8.14
C HIS A 304 3.50 -30.44 -7.01
N ARG A 305 2.50 -29.64 -6.66
CA ARG A 305 2.59 -28.68 -5.55
C ARG A 305 2.78 -29.37 -4.21
N ALA A 306 2.09 -30.49 -3.94
CA ALA A 306 2.30 -31.28 -2.73
C ALA A 306 3.73 -31.84 -2.63
N MET A 307 4.33 -32.25 -3.76
CA MET A 307 5.73 -32.66 -3.81
C MET A 307 6.68 -31.48 -3.52
N LEU A 308 6.49 -30.35 -4.20
CA LEU A 308 7.28 -29.13 -4.00
C LEU A 308 7.18 -28.62 -2.56
N MET A 309 5.99 -28.67 -1.96
CA MET A 309 5.76 -28.32 -0.57
C MET A 309 6.65 -29.12 0.38
N ARG A 310 6.88 -30.41 0.13
CA ARG A 310 7.79 -31.24 0.94
C ARG A 310 9.25 -30.83 0.77
N VAL A 311 9.66 -30.53 -0.46
CA VAL A 311 11.03 -30.05 -0.77
C VAL A 311 11.28 -28.71 -0.08
N TYR A 312 10.40 -27.74 -0.28
CA TYR A 312 10.55 -26.40 0.26
C TYR A 312 10.42 -26.32 1.78
N ARG A 313 9.72 -27.26 2.43
CA ARG A 313 9.79 -27.39 3.91
C ARG A 313 11.19 -27.69 4.40
N ARG A 314 11.90 -28.59 3.73
CA ARG A 314 13.28 -28.94 4.10
C ARG A 314 14.21 -27.76 3.86
N GLU A 315 14.14 -27.16 2.67
CA GLU A 315 14.96 -25.98 2.34
C GLU A 315 14.68 -24.81 3.28
N TYR A 316 13.41 -24.55 3.62
CA TYR A 316 13.05 -23.53 4.61
C TYR A 316 13.64 -23.84 5.98
N SER A 317 13.65 -25.11 6.41
CA SER A 317 14.20 -25.50 7.70
C SER A 317 15.72 -25.28 7.78
N GLU A 318 16.43 -25.57 6.68
CA GLU A 318 17.86 -25.29 6.55
C GLU A 318 18.15 -23.78 6.55
N LEU A 319 17.38 -23.01 5.76
CA LEU A 319 17.45 -21.56 5.74
C LEU A 319 17.17 -20.95 7.12
N TYR A 320 16.15 -21.47 7.81
CA TYR A 320 15.75 -21.02 9.14
C TYR A 320 16.88 -21.26 10.15
N ALA A 321 17.45 -22.46 10.18
CA ALA A 321 18.57 -22.77 11.08
C ALA A 321 19.78 -21.87 10.81
N SER A 322 20.12 -21.66 9.53
CA SER A 322 21.23 -20.79 9.11
C SER A 322 21.04 -19.35 9.60
N ILE A 323 19.88 -18.74 9.33
CA ILE A 323 19.63 -17.34 9.68
C ILE A 323 19.48 -17.15 11.20
N MET A 324 18.78 -18.06 11.89
CA MET A 324 18.60 -17.94 13.35
C MET A 324 19.93 -18.06 14.10
N SER A 325 20.90 -18.83 13.57
CA SER A 325 22.22 -18.96 14.19
C SER A 325 23.01 -17.64 14.20
N GLN A 326 22.70 -16.71 13.31
CA GLN A 326 23.39 -15.43 13.15
C GLN A 326 22.84 -14.31 14.04
N GLN A 327 21.64 -14.48 14.61
CA GLN A 327 21.02 -13.52 15.55
C GLN A 327 20.82 -12.09 14.99
N LEU A 328 20.37 -11.97 13.73
CA LEU A 328 20.30 -10.72 12.95
C LEU A 328 19.12 -9.77 13.27
N GLY A 329 18.52 -9.88 14.46
CA GLY A 329 17.45 -9.01 14.93
C GLY A 329 16.02 -9.33 14.44
N ALA A 330 15.04 -8.57 14.94
CA ALA A 330 13.61 -8.87 14.77
C ALA A 330 13.10 -8.71 13.33
N VAL A 331 13.63 -7.74 12.57
CA VAL A 331 13.22 -7.48 11.18
C VAL A 331 13.47 -8.69 10.29
N VAL A 332 14.67 -9.28 10.37
CA VAL A 332 15.05 -10.45 9.54
C VAL A 332 14.21 -11.65 9.94
N ASN A 333 14.04 -11.89 11.24
CA ASN A 333 13.23 -13.00 11.77
C ASN A 333 11.79 -12.91 11.28
N LEU A 334 11.20 -11.70 11.28
CA LEU A 334 9.84 -11.50 10.83
C LEU A 334 9.67 -11.79 9.34
N HIS A 335 10.61 -11.36 8.50
CA HIS A 335 10.55 -11.67 7.06
C HIS A 335 10.76 -13.16 6.79
N LEU A 336 11.58 -13.84 7.60
CA LEU A 336 11.73 -15.29 7.52
C LEU A 336 10.40 -16.00 7.86
N ARG A 337 9.68 -15.55 8.89
CA ARG A 337 8.32 -16.06 9.19
C ARG A 337 7.32 -15.75 8.07
N ALA A 338 7.40 -14.56 7.47
CA ALA A 338 6.58 -14.18 6.33
C ALA A 338 6.82 -15.11 5.13
N ALA A 339 8.07 -15.49 4.87
CA ALA A 339 8.41 -16.46 3.82
C ALA A 339 7.81 -17.86 4.10
N ALA A 340 7.80 -18.29 5.37
CA ALA A 340 7.14 -19.52 5.79
C ALA A 340 5.63 -19.47 5.50
N LEU A 341 4.99 -18.36 5.84
CA LEU A 341 3.57 -18.14 5.59
C LEU A 341 3.27 -18.12 4.08
N HIS A 342 4.06 -17.39 3.28
CA HIS A 342 3.95 -17.34 1.83
C HIS A 342 4.00 -18.74 1.19
N MET A 343 4.95 -19.59 1.61
CA MET A 343 5.02 -20.99 1.17
C MET A 343 3.77 -21.77 1.60
N ARG A 344 3.38 -21.68 2.87
CA ARG A 344 2.29 -22.50 3.42
C ARG A 344 0.91 -22.13 2.89
N LEU A 345 0.70 -20.90 2.43
CA LEU A 345 -0.55 -20.44 1.82
C LEU A 345 -0.95 -21.26 0.58
N ALA A 346 0.01 -21.96 -0.04
CA ALA A 346 -0.20 -22.92 -1.09
C ALA A 346 -1.16 -24.07 -0.68
N GLY A 347 -1.30 -24.36 0.60
CA GLY A 347 -2.21 -25.41 1.10
C GLY A 347 -3.69 -25.15 0.78
N PHE A 348 -4.09 -23.92 0.45
CA PHE A 348 -5.46 -23.62 0.01
C PHE A 348 -5.73 -23.95 -1.47
N PHE A 349 -4.72 -24.34 -2.22
CA PHE A 349 -4.89 -24.67 -3.64
C PHE A 349 -5.16 -26.16 -3.88
N ASP A 350 -4.76 -27.01 -2.95
CA ASP A 350 -4.84 -28.45 -3.08
C ASP A 350 -6.24 -28.97 -2.78
N SER A 351 -6.65 -30.04 -3.47
CA SER A 351 -7.86 -30.77 -3.16
C SER A 351 -7.80 -31.48 -1.81
N SER A 352 -8.97 -31.63 -1.16
CA SER A 352 -9.17 -32.46 0.04
C SER A 352 -8.66 -33.90 -0.09
N LYS A 353 -8.55 -34.40 -1.32
CA LYS A 353 -8.07 -35.77 -1.63
C LYS A 353 -6.54 -35.89 -1.68
N THR A 354 -5.82 -34.77 -1.67
CA THR A 354 -4.36 -34.76 -1.81
C THR A 354 -3.69 -35.40 -0.58
N PRO A 355 -2.75 -36.34 -0.75
CA PRO A 355 -2.07 -36.97 0.38
C PRO A 355 -1.28 -35.96 1.24
N GLY A 356 -1.64 -35.85 2.51
CA GLY A 356 -1.04 -34.90 3.46
C GLY A 356 -1.76 -33.56 3.56
N TYR A 357 -2.93 -33.40 2.94
CA TYR A 357 -3.72 -32.17 2.97
C TYR A 357 -3.95 -31.60 4.38
N LEU A 358 -4.35 -32.45 5.35
CA LEU A 358 -4.56 -32.01 6.73
C LEU A 358 -3.25 -31.57 7.41
N ASP A 359 -2.14 -32.26 7.16
CA ASP A 359 -0.82 -31.88 7.69
C ASP A 359 -0.36 -30.53 7.11
N ASP A 360 -0.71 -30.28 5.86
CA ASP A 360 -0.39 -29.05 5.14
C ASP A 360 -1.19 -27.88 5.70
N LEU A 361 -2.49 -28.06 5.94
CA LEU A 361 -3.35 -27.10 6.64
C LEU A 361 -2.88 -26.85 8.09
N MET A 362 -2.48 -27.89 8.83
CA MET A 362 -1.93 -27.73 10.18
C MET A 362 -0.61 -26.96 10.16
N GLY A 363 0.21 -27.19 9.15
CA GLY A 363 1.43 -26.43 8.91
C GLY A 363 1.17 -24.96 8.59
N LEU A 364 0.12 -24.68 7.79
CA LEU A 364 -0.33 -23.31 7.51
C LEU A 364 -0.86 -22.61 8.75
N TRP A 365 -1.68 -23.28 9.56
CA TRP A 365 -2.13 -22.78 10.86
C TRP A 365 -0.95 -22.38 11.75
N ARG A 366 0.04 -23.29 11.91
CA ARG A 366 1.24 -23.03 12.73
C ARG A 366 2.07 -21.87 12.20
N ALA A 367 2.27 -21.77 10.88
CA ALA A 367 3.00 -20.66 10.27
C ALA A 367 2.28 -19.32 10.45
N THR A 368 0.95 -19.32 10.31
CA THR A 368 0.09 -18.13 10.50
C THR A 368 0.16 -17.63 11.94
N VAL A 369 -0.08 -18.54 12.90
CA VAL A 369 -0.05 -18.22 14.32
C VAL A 369 1.35 -17.74 14.73
N SER A 370 2.40 -18.44 14.30
CA SER A 370 3.77 -18.05 14.62
C SER A 370 4.17 -16.69 14.04
N PHE A 371 3.74 -16.36 12.82
CA PHE A 371 3.98 -15.05 12.23
C PHE A 371 3.27 -13.94 13.02
N LEU A 372 2.00 -14.16 13.39
CA LEU A 372 1.22 -13.19 14.15
C LEU A 372 1.72 -13.02 15.58
N ASP A 373 2.09 -14.11 16.25
CA ASP A 373 2.68 -14.05 17.59
C ASP A 373 3.97 -13.25 17.56
N ASP A 374 4.94 -13.60 16.70
CA ASP A 374 6.21 -12.88 16.60
C ASP A 374 5.98 -11.39 16.27
N LEU A 375 5.11 -11.07 15.30
CA LEU A 375 4.81 -9.69 14.94
C LEU A 375 4.21 -8.90 16.10
N LEU A 376 3.19 -9.45 16.76
CA LEU A 376 2.45 -8.75 17.80
C LEU A 376 3.17 -8.78 19.16
N GLU A 377 4.13 -9.68 19.37
CA GLU A 377 5.02 -9.68 20.53
C GLU A 377 6.15 -8.67 20.37
N VAL A 378 6.80 -8.64 19.19
CA VAL A 378 7.82 -7.62 18.89
C VAL A 378 7.24 -6.22 19.04
N ASP A 379 6.02 -6.00 18.58
CA ASP A 379 5.30 -4.74 18.73
C ASP A 379 5.11 -4.35 20.21
N LYS A 380 4.70 -5.30 21.06
CA LYS A 380 4.56 -5.09 22.51
C LYS A 380 5.88 -4.79 23.20
N VAL A 381 6.94 -5.53 22.87
CA VAL A 381 8.27 -5.36 23.49
C VAL A 381 8.86 -4.01 23.12
N ALA A 382 8.65 -3.56 21.88
CA ALA A 382 9.08 -2.25 21.42
C ALA A 382 8.32 -1.08 22.08
N SER A 383 7.19 -1.33 22.76
CA SER A 383 6.41 -0.29 23.46
C SER A 383 5.75 -0.79 24.75
N PRO A 384 6.52 -1.00 25.83
CA PRO A 384 5.99 -1.51 27.09
C PRO A 384 5.06 -0.53 27.83
N HIS A 385 5.14 0.77 27.49
CA HIS A 385 4.44 1.85 28.19
C HIS A 385 3.26 2.44 27.43
N ASP A 386 3.14 2.18 26.12
CA ASP A 386 2.00 2.61 25.31
C ASP A 386 0.98 1.48 25.21
N ASN A 387 -0.06 1.56 26.03
CA ASN A 387 -1.16 0.58 26.04
C ASN A 387 -1.97 0.52 24.73
N ILE A 388 -1.64 1.32 23.70
CA ILE A 388 -2.47 1.58 22.52
C ILE A 388 -1.75 1.34 21.17
N GLY A 389 -0.45 1.04 21.12
CA GLY A 389 0.18 0.62 19.87
C GLY A 389 1.68 0.47 20.00
N GLY A 390 2.23 -0.64 19.53
CA GLY A 390 3.67 -0.78 19.45
C GLY A 390 4.27 0.07 18.34
N THR A 391 5.51 0.50 18.54
CA THR A 391 6.26 1.32 17.57
C THR A 391 6.61 0.48 16.34
N PHE A 392 7.05 -0.76 16.53
CA PHE A 392 7.61 -1.57 15.45
C PHE A 392 6.67 -1.74 14.24
N LEU A 393 5.39 -2.07 14.47
CA LEU A 393 4.43 -2.28 13.39
C LEU A 393 4.09 -0.98 12.65
N LEU A 394 4.10 0.17 13.35
CA LEU A 394 3.78 1.48 12.76
C LEU A 394 4.76 1.88 11.65
N TYR A 395 6.00 1.40 11.74
CA TYR A 395 7.10 1.68 10.82
C TYR A 395 7.36 0.55 9.80
N ALA A 396 6.66 -0.58 9.93
CA ALA A 396 6.84 -1.75 9.07
C ALA A 396 6.58 -1.44 7.58
N THR A 397 7.26 -2.17 6.71
CA THR A 397 7.09 -2.06 5.26
C THR A 397 5.70 -2.54 4.82
N ASN A 398 5.24 -2.08 3.67
CA ASN A 398 3.96 -2.50 3.09
C ASN A 398 3.86 -4.02 2.91
N TYR A 399 4.98 -4.69 2.62
CA TYR A 399 5.01 -6.15 2.50
C TYR A 399 4.62 -6.86 3.80
N ILE A 400 5.17 -6.44 4.94
CA ILE A 400 4.81 -7.02 6.24
C ILE A 400 3.33 -6.76 6.55
N GLN A 401 2.82 -5.58 6.23
CA GLN A 401 1.41 -5.24 6.38
C GLN A 401 0.52 -6.15 5.51
N GLN A 402 0.90 -6.41 4.25
CA GLN A 402 0.18 -7.33 3.36
C GLN A 402 0.19 -8.77 3.89
N MET A 403 1.30 -9.22 4.48
CA MET A 403 1.40 -10.54 5.10
C MET A 403 0.60 -10.64 6.41
N LEU A 404 0.47 -9.55 7.17
CA LEU A 404 -0.47 -9.44 8.31
C LEU A 404 -1.91 -9.59 7.85
N VAL A 405 -2.30 -8.93 6.76
CA VAL A 405 -3.63 -9.08 6.15
C VAL A 405 -3.84 -10.53 5.70
N ALA A 406 -2.90 -11.12 4.97
CA ALA A 406 -2.99 -12.51 4.52
C ALA A 406 -3.11 -13.50 5.69
N ALA A 407 -2.37 -13.30 6.78
CA ALA A 407 -2.44 -14.11 7.99
C ALA A 407 -3.84 -14.01 8.64
N ALA A 408 -4.39 -12.81 8.75
CA ALA A 408 -5.69 -12.59 9.35
C ALA A 408 -6.83 -13.21 8.51
N PHE A 409 -6.77 -13.11 7.17
CA PHE A 409 -7.68 -13.84 6.28
C PHE A 409 -7.51 -15.36 6.37
N THR A 410 -6.29 -15.85 6.61
CA THR A 410 -6.02 -17.28 6.81
C THR A 410 -6.73 -17.79 8.06
N LEU A 411 -6.60 -17.07 9.18
CA LEU A 411 -7.31 -17.41 10.42
C LEU A 411 -8.82 -17.42 10.18
N LEU A 412 -9.37 -16.37 9.56
CA LEU A 412 -10.80 -16.29 9.27
C LEU A 412 -11.29 -17.49 8.44
N LYS A 413 -10.57 -17.84 7.38
CA LYS A 413 -10.97 -18.93 6.47
C LYS A 413 -10.86 -20.31 7.15
N LEU A 414 -9.81 -20.57 7.93
CA LEU A 414 -9.65 -21.83 8.66
C LEU A 414 -10.69 -21.98 9.78
N MET A 415 -10.96 -20.91 10.53
CA MET A 415 -11.96 -20.91 11.61
C MET A 415 -13.39 -21.05 11.09
N ARG A 416 -13.66 -20.69 9.83
CA ARG A 416 -14.98 -20.80 9.19
C ARG A 416 -15.22 -22.13 8.45
N SER A 417 -14.28 -23.07 8.48
CA SER A 417 -14.40 -24.34 7.76
C SER A 417 -14.48 -25.54 8.71
N PHE A 418 -14.56 -26.75 8.14
CA PHE A 418 -14.45 -28.01 8.87
C PHE A 418 -13.17 -28.11 9.74
N PHE A 419 -12.13 -27.35 9.37
CA PHE A 419 -10.83 -27.34 10.04
C PHE A 419 -10.87 -26.65 11.41
N SER A 420 -11.93 -25.90 11.72
CA SER A 420 -12.15 -25.31 13.04
C SER A 420 -12.11 -26.34 14.18
N LYS A 421 -12.51 -27.60 13.93
CA LYS A 421 -12.49 -28.69 14.90
C LYS A 421 -11.07 -29.18 15.27
N THR A 422 -10.06 -28.94 14.43
CA THR A 422 -8.68 -29.41 14.66
C THR A 422 -7.76 -28.37 15.30
N ILE A 423 -8.18 -27.10 15.29
CA ILE A 423 -7.37 -25.96 15.75
C ILE A 423 -7.87 -25.44 17.10
N ASP A 424 -6.99 -24.72 17.79
CA ASP A 424 -7.39 -23.89 18.93
C ASP A 424 -8.10 -22.64 18.42
N PHE A 425 -9.42 -22.72 18.28
CA PHE A 425 -10.19 -21.61 17.77
C PHE A 425 -10.16 -20.41 18.72
N GLN A 426 -10.14 -20.57 20.05
CA GLN A 426 -10.10 -19.40 20.93
C GLN A 426 -8.82 -18.61 20.75
N ARG A 427 -7.67 -19.30 20.57
CA ARG A 427 -6.41 -18.65 20.18
C ARG A 427 -6.54 -17.97 18.81
N GLY A 428 -7.12 -18.64 17.82
CA GLY A 428 -7.36 -18.09 16.49
C GLY A 428 -8.20 -16.81 16.53
N ARG A 429 -9.30 -16.82 17.28
CA ARG A 429 -10.20 -15.68 17.49
C ARG A 429 -9.45 -14.52 18.13
N ASN A 430 -8.73 -14.77 19.22
CA ASN A 430 -7.95 -13.73 19.90
C ASN A 430 -6.91 -13.10 18.97
N LEU A 431 -6.18 -13.92 18.20
CA LEU A 431 -5.21 -13.42 17.23
C LEU A 431 -5.88 -12.65 16.10
N PHE A 432 -7.00 -13.13 15.58
CA PHE A 432 -7.75 -12.45 14.54
C PHE A 432 -8.20 -11.04 14.97
N HIS A 433 -8.77 -10.88 16.17
CA HIS A 433 -9.15 -9.57 16.70
C HIS A 433 -7.94 -8.64 16.89
N ARG A 434 -6.83 -9.17 17.43
CA ARG A 434 -5.59 -8.39 17.58
C ARG A 434 -5.03 -7.98 16.21
N SER A 435 -5.11 -8.84 15.21
CA SER A 435 -4.69 -8.51 13.84
C SER A 435 -5.54 -7.39 13.24
N ILE A 436 -6.86 -7.36 13.48
CA ILE A 436 -7.71 -6.25 13.04
C ILE A 436 -7.26 -4.93 13.68
N GLN A 437 -7.03 -4.93 14.99
CA GLN A 437 -6.53 -3.74 15.70
C GLN A 437 -5.17 -3.29 15.16
N ALA A 438 -4.27 -4.24 14.93
CA ALA A 438 -2.95 -4.01 14.35
C ALA A 438 -3.03 -3.40 12.95
N ILE A 439 -3.85 -3.95 12.03
CA ILE A 439 -4.08 -3.40 10.69
C ILE A 439 -4.60 -1.96 10.80
N ARG A 440 -5.58 -1.73 11.67
CA ARG A 440 -6.17 -0.41 11.89
C ARG A 440 -5.13 0.61 12.38
N ALA A 441 -4.24 0.21 13.29
CA ALA A 441 -3.14 1.04 13.79
C ALA A 441 -2.10 1.38 12.71
N THR A 442 -1.93 0.53 11.68
CA THR A 442 -1.02 0.84 10.56
C THR A 442 -1.53 1.91 9.60
N SER A 443 -2.80 2.30 9.70
CA SER A 443 -3.36 3.42 8.93
C SER A 443 -2.57 4.70 9.17
N VAL A 444 -2.25 5.43 8.10
CA VAL A 444 -1.47 6.68 8.11
C VAL A 444 -2.38 7.88 7.94
N VAL A 445 -3.41 7.75 7.11
CA VAL A 445 -4.40 8.79 6.86
C VAL A 445 -5.79 8.22 7.11
N THR A 446 -6.69 9.03 7.67
CA THR A 446 -8.08 8.66 7.88
C THR A 446 -8.69 8.10 6.60
N ASN A 447 -9.34 6.93 6.69
CA ASN A 447 -10.00 6.26 5.56
C ASN A 447 -9.05 5.81 4.44
N ASP A 448 -7.77 5.59 4.74
CA ASP A 448 -6.84 4.91 3.83
C ASP A 448 -7.16 3.42 3.67
N LEU A 449 -6.39 2.75 2.81
CA LEU A 449 -6.58 1.34 2.48
C LEU A 449 -6.56 0.42 3.71
N GLN A 450 -5.64 0.65 4.66
CA GLN A 450 -5.50 -0.18 5.85
C GLN A 450 -6.71 -0.03 6.77
N TRP A 451 -7.20 1.20 6.97
CA TRP A 451 -8.42 1.45 7.72
C TRP A 451 -9.62 0.70 7.12
N ARG A 452 -9.81 0.83 5.80
CA ARG A 452 -10.92 0.19 5.08
C ARG A 452 -10.84 -1.34 5.13
N LEU A 453 -9.64 -1.91 5.04
CA LEU A 453 -9.40 -3.34 5.19
C LEU A 453 -9.77 -3.84 6.59
N ALA A 454 -9.40 -3.12 7.64
CA ALA A 454 -9.77 -3.49 9.01
C ALA A 454 -11.30 -3.53 9.19
N GLU A 455 -12.01 -2.52 8.68
CA GLU A 455 -13.48 -2.47 8.73
C GLU A 455 -14.13 -3.59 7.92
N LEU A 456 -13.61 -3.89 6.73
CA LEU A 456 -14.06 -5.02 5.93
C LEU A 456 -13.92 -6.34 6.70
N MET A 457 -12.79 -6.55 7.37
CA MET A 457 -12.55 -7.77 8.15
C MET A 457 -13.50 -7.92 9.34
N VAL A 458 -13.87 -6.82 10.01
CA VAL A 458 -14.90 -6.81 11.07
C VAL A 458 -16.27 -7.19 10.49
N GLN A 459 -16.65 -6.61 9.35
CA GLN A 459 -17.90 -6.95 8.68
C GLN A 459 -17.95 -8.41 8.24
N MET A 460 -16.83 -8.96 7.74
CA MET A 460 -16.72 -10.37 7.38
C MET A 460 -16.81 -11.31 8.59
N TRP A 461 -16.34 -10.87 9.75
CA TRP A 461 -16.45 -11.60 11.01
C TRP A 461 -17.89 -11.60 11.54
N ASN A 462 -18.54 -10.43 11.57
CA ASN A 462 -19.89 -10.25 12.11
C ASN A 462 -20.99 -10.77 11.16
N GLY A 463 -20.81 -10.59 9.85
CA GLY A 463 -21.75 -11.03 8.82
C GLY A 463 -21.66 -12.52 8.52
N ALA A 464 -20.57 -13.18 8.90
CA ALA A 464 -20.55 -14.62 8.96
C ALA A 464 -21.48 -15.06 10.09
N ARG A 465 -22.60 -15.71 9.75
CA ARG A 465 -23.25 -16.62 10.70
C ARG A 465 -22.22 -17.71 11.01
N LEU A 466 -21.37 -17.45 12.02
CA LEU A 466 -20.67 -18.49 12.74
C LEU A 466 -21.78 -19.30 13.36
N ASP A 467 -22.32 -20.27 12.61
CA ASP A 467 -23.28 -21.22 13.15
C ASP A 467 -22.56 -21.89 14.31
N GLN A 468 -22.85 -21.42 15.53
CA GLN A 468 -22.35 -21.97 16.79
C GLN A 468 -22.64 -23.48 16.89
N LYS A 469 -23.52 -24.02 16.03
CA LYS A 469 -23.75 -25.45 15.84
C LYS A 469 -22.50 -26.24 15.46
N ASN A 470 -21.54 -25.65 14.74
CA ASN A 470 -20.27 -26.33 14.42
C ASN A 470 -19.25 -26.30 15.58
N TYR A 471 -19.60 -25.62 16.68
CA TYR A 471 -18.73 -25.38 17.81
C TYR A 471 -18.96 -26.33 18.99
N ASN A 472 -19.78 -27.36 18.82
CA ASN A 472 -19.82 -28.45 19.78
C ASN A 472 -18.59 -29.34 19.57
N ARG A 473 -17.51 -29.01 20.30
CA ARG A 473 -16.32 -29.86 20.46
C ARG A 473 -16.66 -31.25 21.02
N GLU A 474 -17.86 -31.40 21.59
CA GLU A 474 -18.43 -32.64 22.13
C GLU A 474 -19.17 -33.49 21.09
N ASP A 475 -19.34 -33.01 19.86
CA ASP A 475 -19.85 -33.83 18.76
C ASP A 475 -18.72 -34.72 18.25
N ASP A 476 -18.68 -35.97 18.74
CA ASP A 476 -17.71 -37.02 18.43
C ASP A 476 -17.83 -37.54 16.96
N SER A 477 -18.50 -36.77 16.10
CA SER A 477 -18.66 -37.05 14.69
C SER A 477 -17.31 -36.92 13.96
N PRO A 478 -16.96 -37.88 13.09
CA PRO A 478 -15.72 -37.81 12.33
C PRO A 478 -15.70 -36.54 11.47
N ILE A 479 -14.54 -35.87 11.42
CA ILE A 479 -14.33 -34.66 10.62
C ILE A 479 -14.59 -35.00 9.15
N GLN A 480 -15.67 -34.44 8.60
CA GLN A 480 -15.94 -34.54 7.18
C GLN A 480 -15.08 -33.50 6.45
N VAL A 481 -13.98 -33.97 5.87
CA VAL A 481 -13.09 -33.15 5.05
C VAL A 481 -13.79 -32.86 3.73
N ASP A 482 -13.93 -31.58 3.39
CA ASP A 482 -14.54 -31.11 2.16
C ASP A 482 -13.60 -30.15 1.40
N ASP A 483 -14.06 -29.67 0.24
CA ASP A 483 -13.32 -28.73 -0.61
C ASP A 483 -13.66 -27.24 -0.31
N SER A 484 -14.31 -26.92 0.83
CA SER A 484 -14.74 -25.54 1.17
C SER A 484 -13.58 -24.54 1.24
N LEU A 485 -12.39 -25.03 1.60
CA LEU A 485 -11.16 -24.26 1.74
C LEU A 485 -10.45 -23.99 0.41
N GLN A 486 -10.80 -24.68 -0.68
CA GLN A 486 -10.17 -24.45 -1.98
C GLN A 486 -10.44 -23.03 -2.48
N LEU A 487 -9.45 -22.40 -3.11
CA LEU A 487 -9.60 -21.07 -3.71
C LEU A 487 -10.22 -21.15 -5.12
N LYS A 488 -11.13 -20.22 -5.43
CA LYS A 488 -11.65 -19.99 -6.79
C LYS A 488 -10.75 -19.01 -7.54
N VAL A 489 -10.35 -17.91 -6.89
CA VAL A 489 -9.28 -17.04 -7.41
C VAL A 489 -7.96 -17.76 -7.18
N ARG A 490 -7.22 -18.08 -8.25
CA ARG A 490 -5.97 -18.87 -8.16
C ARG A 490 -4.77 -18.21 -8.85
N CYS A 491 -4.97 -17.10 -9.55
CA CYS A 491 -3.93 -16.46 -10.37
C CYS A 491 -3.24 -15.28 -9.66
N ARG A 492 -3.26 -15.25 -8.31
CA ARG A 492 -2.66 -14.18 -7.49
C ARG A 492 -1.65 -14.72 -6.47
N HIS A 493 -0.97 -15.82 -6.80
CA HIS A 493 -0.02 -16.52 -5.91
C HIS A 493 -0.61 -16.71 -4.49
N SER A 494 0.19 -16.53 -3.43
CA SER A 494 -0.27 -16.65 -2.03
C SER A 494 -1.38 -15.66 -1.66
N MET A 495 -1.44 -14.50 -2.31
CA MET A 495 -2.45 -13.47 -2.05
C MET A 495 -3.81 -13.81 -2.66
N SER A 496 -3.89 -14.87 -3.47
CA SER A 496 -5.16 -15.43 -3.97
C SER A 496 -6.18 -15.65 -2.86
N LEU A 497 -5.72 -15.99 -1.65
CA LEU A 497 -6.58 -16.12 -0.48
C LEU A 497 -7.36 -14.84 -0.16
N VAL A 498 -6.68 -13.70 -0.11
CA VAL A 498 -7.27 -12.41 0.27
C VAL A 498 -8.30 -12.02 -0.78
N PHE A 499 -7.88 -12.08 -2.05
CA PHE A 499 -8.71 -11.80 -3.21
C PHE A 499 -9.95 -12.72 -3.31
N ASP A 500 -9.79 -14.03 -3.11
CA ASP A 500 -10.89 -15.01 -3.08
C ASP A 500 -11.87 -14.72 -1.93
N SER A 501 -11.35 -14.34 -0.75
CA SER A 501 -12.17 -14.08 0.43
C SER A 501 -13.02 -12.83 0.27
N VAL A 502 -12.43 -11.74 -0.23
CA VAL A 502 -13.15 -10.48 -0.51
C VAL A 502 -14.18 -10.69 -1.62
N TRP A 503 -13.82 -11.44 -2.68
CA TRP A 503 -14.73 -11.76 -3.77
C TRP A 503 -15.97 -12.52 -3.29
N ARG A 504 -15.79 -13.60 -2.52
CA ARG A 504 -16.89 -14.39 -1.97
C ARG A 504 -17.79 -13.56 -1.07
N TRP A 505 -17.19 -12.75 -0.20
CA TRP A 505 -17.96 -11.86 0.67
C TRP A 505 -18.81 -10.89 -0.14
N ARG A 506 -18.29 -10.34 -1.24
CA ARG A 506 -19.06 -9.45 -2.12
C ARG A 506 -20.22 -10.18 -2.80
N GLU A 507 -20.01 -11.40 -3.30
CA GLU A 507 -21.08 -12.23 -3.87
C GLU A 507 -22.17 -12.51 -2.82
N GLU A 508 -21.78 -12.89 -1.61
CA GLU A 508 -22.70 -13.13 -0.49
C GLU A 508 -23.47 -11.85 -0.11
N TYR A 509 -22.77 -10.72 -0.02
CA TYR A 509 -23.35 -9.42 0.32
C TYR A 509 -24.34 -8.92 -0.75
N GLN A 510 -24.04 -9.12 -2.03
CA GLN A 510 -24.95 -8.80 -3.13
C GLN A 510 -26.16 -9.73 -3.16
N ALA A 511 -25.97 -11.02 -2.87
CA ALA A 511 -27.05 -12.01 -2.83
C ALA A 511 -28.04 -11.79 -1.66
N LEU A 512 -27.56 -11.30 -0.51
CA LEU A 512 -28.38 -11.04 0.68
C LEU A 512 -29.27 -9.78 0.56
N GLY A 513 -29.00 -8.91 -0.42
CA GLY A 513 -29.71 -7.64 -0.61
C GLY A 513 -29.47 -6.63 0.53
N ARG A 514 -29.67 -5.33 0.24
CA ARG A 514 -29.46 -4.23 1.23
C ARG A 514 -30.33 -4.32 2.49
N GLY A 515 -31.33 -5.20 2.55
CA GLY A 515 -32.33 -5.27 3.63
C GLY A 515 -31.88 -6.00 4.90
N SER A 516 -30.88 -6.89 4.84
CA SER A 516 -30.37 -7.60 6.04
C SER A 516 -29.40 -6.73 6.89
N LEU A 517 -29.16 -5.49 6.45
CA LEU A 517 -28.14 -4.59 6.96
C LEU A 517 -28.55 -3.89 8.27
N GLU A 518 -29.83 -3.64 8.51
CA GLU A 518 -30.30 -2.96 9.74
C GLU A 518 -30.01 -3.74 11.03
N ALA A 519 -29.86 -5.06 10.97
CA ALA A 519 -29.49 -5.88 12.12
C ALA A 519 -27.98 -5.84 12.43
N ALA A 520 -27.12 -5.75 11.40
CA ALA A 520 -25.66 -5.69 11.55
C ALA A 520 -25.14 -4.26 11.80
N LEU A 521 -25.91 -3.23 11.42
CA LEU A 521 -25.55 -1.82 11.56
C LEU A 521 -25.70 -1.24 12.98
N LYS A 522 -26.28 -1.97 13.94
CA LYS A 522 -26.46 -1.41 15.29
C LYS A 522 -25.12 -1.12 16.00
N HIS A 523 -24.04 -1.83 15.65
CA HIS A 523 -22.66 -1.55 16.10
C HIS A 523 -21.62 -1.97 15.02
N PRO A 524 -21.39 -1.16 13.97
CA PRO A 524 -20.60 -1.56 12.79
C PRO A 524 -19.11 -1.76 13.07
N THR A 525 -18.57 -1.06 14.06
CA THR A 525 -17.13 -0.98 14.35
C THR A 525 -16.69 -1.90 15.50
N ASN A 526 -17.64 -2.57 16.17
CA ASN A 526 -17.35 -3.47 17.28
C ASN A 526 -17.33 -4.93 16.80
N PRO A 527 -16.21 -5.65 16.92
CA PRO A 527 -16.14 -7.07 16.54
C PRO A 527 -16.87 -8.02 17.51
N ASP A 528 -17.34 -7.55 18.67
CA ASP A 528 -18.07 -8.36 19.65
C ASP A 528 -19.61 -8.22 19.57
N SER A 529 -20.12 -7.35 18.69
CA SER A 529 -21.57 -7.06 18.56
C SER A 529 -22.41 -8.25 18.04
N ALA A 530 -21.77 -9.25 17.43
CA ALA A 530 -22.43 -10.47 17.00
C ALA A 530 -22.98 -11.32 18.16
N ASN A 531 -22.39 -11.22 19.37
CA ASN A 531 -22.82 -12.02 20.53
C ASN A 531 -24.10 -11.48 21.19
N GLU A 532 -24.40 -10.19 21.06
CA GLU A 532 -25.58 -9.57 21.69
C GLU A 532 -26.86 -9.69 20.84
N SER A 533 -26.71 -9.90 19.52
CA SER A 533 -27.86 -9.99 18.59
C SER A 533 -28.64 -11.30 18.67
N SER A 534 -28.14 -12.29 19.44
CA SER A 534 -28.78 -13.61 19.58
C SER A 534 -29.97 -13.63 20.53
N ALA A 535 -30.21 -12.56 21.31
CA ALA A 535 -31.27 -12.53 22.31
C ALA A 535 -32.61 -11.94 21.82
N ALA A 536 -32.66 -11.33 20.62
CA ALA A 536 -33.80 -10.50 20.22
C ALA A 536 -34.78 -11.13 19.19
N SER A 537 -34.53 -12.34 18.68
CA SER A 537 -35.36 -12.94 17.60
C SER A 537 -36.23 -14.11 18.06
N SER A 538 -36.89 -13.97 19.22
CA SER A 538 -37.89 -14.93 19.68
C SER A 538 -39.21 -14.24 20.06
N GLN A 539 -39.80 -13.50 19.13
CA GLN A 539 -41.25 -13.24 19.11
C GLN A 539 -41.62 -12.52 17.82
N LEU A 540 -42.41 -13.17 16.96
CA LEU A 540 -43.71 -12.68 16.50
C LEU A 540 -44.40 -13.78 15.65
N ASP A 541 -45.71 -13.85 15.86
CA ASP A 541 -46.58 -15.01 15.76
C ASP A 541 -47.25 -15.20 14.39
N SER A 542 -47.78 -16.40 14.17
CA SER A 542 -48.53 -16.89 13.00
C SER A 542 -49.86 -16.17 12.78
N THR A 543 -50.22 -15.89 11.52
CA THR A 543 -51.61 -16.07 11.03
C THR A 543 -51.64 -16.39 9.53
N LEU A 544 -52.48 -17.35 9.16
CA LEU A 544 -52.62 -18.05 7.87
C LEU A 544 -53.56 -17.34 6.86
N MET A 545 -53.30 -17.56 5.54
CA MET A 545 -54.20 -18.13 4.48
C MET A 545 -54.04 -17.50 3.06
N PRO A 546 -54.41 -18.23 1.97
CA PRO A 546 -53.65 -18.27 0.69
C PRO A 546 -54.40 -17.80 -0.58
N SER A 547 -53.72 -17.95 -1.74
CA SER A 547 -54.18 -18.17 -3.14
C SER A 547 -54.12 -17.01 -4.17
N HIS A 548 -53.36 -17.18 -5.27
CA HIS A 548 -53.85 -17.49 -6.64
C HIS A 548 -52.76 -17.34 -7.72
N SER A 549 -53.02 -17.92 -8.91
CA SER A 549 -52.08 -18.49 -9.89
C SER A 549 -52.17 -17.89 -11.32
N LEU A 550 -51.01 -17.87 -12.02
CA LEU A 550 -50.73 -18.02 -13.48
C LEU A 550 -51.01 -16.85 -14.48
N PRO A 551 -50.38 -16.80 -15.70
CA PRO A 551 -49.54 -17.83 -16.36
C PRO A 551 -48.19 -17.39 -17.00
N THR A 552 -47.45 -18.45 -17.34
CA THR A 552 -46.28 -18.71 -18.20
C THR A 552 -46.21 -18.07 -19.60
N SER A 553 -44.97 -17.83 -20.07
CA SER A 553 -44.56 -18.01 -21.49
C SER A 553 -43.12 -18.52 -21.60
N ASN A 554 -42.99 -19.73 -22.16
CA ASN A 554 -41.77 -20.45 -22.53
C ASN A 554 -40.99 -19.76 -23.68
N ASN A 555 -39.67 -19.91 -23.69
CA ASN A 555 -38.96 -20.41 -24.88
C ASN A 555 -37.54 -20.90 -24.51
N MET A 556 -37.37 -22.22 -24.53
CA MET A 556 -36.06 -22.86 -24.69
C MET A 556 -35.78 -23.08 -26.17
N LEU A 557 -34.54 -22.89 -26.62
CA LEU A 557 -33.95 -23.74 -27.65
C LEU A 557 -32.44 -23.94 -27.38
N THR A 558 -32.10 -25.21 -27.25
CA THR A 558 -30.80 -25.88 -27.17
C THR A 558 -30.11 -25.97 -28.53
N ALA A 559 -28.77 -25.92 -28.57
CA ALA A 559 -27.97 -26.76 -29.46
C ALA A 559 -26.50 -26.84 -29.01
N ASN A 560 -26.05 -28.07 -28.71
CA ASN A 560 -24.67 -28.48 -28.51
C ASN A 560 -23.92 -28.60 -29.85
N GLY A 561 -22.59 -28.46 -29.83
CA GLY A 561 -21.72 -28.88 -30.94
C GLY A 561 -20.23 -28.64 -30.69
N VAL A 562 -19.56 -29.64 -30.12
CA VAL A 562 -18.10 -29.79 -29.95
C VAL A 562 -17.39 -29.88 -31.32
N LEU A 563 -16.10 -29.46 -31.42
CA LEU A 563 -14.96 -30.18 -32.03
C LEU A 563 -13.70 -29.27 -32.19
N THR A 564 -12.56 -29.75 -31.70
CA THR A 564 -11.15 -29.36 -32.01
C THR A 564 -10.48 -30.50 -32.82
N PRO A 565 -9.21 -30.48 -33.32
CA PRO A 565 -8.12 -29.45 -33.37
C PRO A 565 -7.36 -29.35 -34.73
N GLY A 566 -6.37 -28.44 -34.86
CA GLY A 566 -5.26 -28.57 -35.85
C GLY A 566 -4.47 -27.29 -36.18
N ALA A 567 -3.16 -27.28 -35.89
CA ALA A 567 -2.13 -26.35 -36.40
C ALA A 567 -1.25 -27.09 -37.46
N PRO A 568 -0.18 -26.53 -38.11
CA PRO A 568 0.44 -25.19 -38.05
C PRO A 568 0.86 -24.57 -39.43
N GLY A 569 1.44 -23.34 -39.45
CA GLY A 569 2.44 -22.95 -40.49
C GLY A 569 2.43 -21.51 -41.09
N LEU A 570 3.41 -20.70 -40.64
CA LEU A 570 4.32 -19.81 -41.39
C LEU A 570 3.90 -18.45 -42.04
N SER A 571 4.77 -17.46 -41.75
CA SER A 571 5.25 -16.28 -42.53
C SER A 571 4.70 -14.86 -42.24
N ALA A 572 5.65 -13.92 -42.12
CA ALA A 572 5.56 -12.47 -41.85
C ALA A 572 6.09 -11.67 -43.09
N PRO A 573 6.36 -10.34 -43.08
CA PRO A 573 5.67 -9.10 -42.62
C PRO A 573 5.59 -8.06 -43.80
N PRO A 574 5.80 -6.72 -43.66
CA PRO A 574 5.16 -5.64 -42.87
C PRO A 574 4.50 -4.55 -43.77
N THR A 575 3.76 -3.57 -43.21
CA THR A 575 3.77 -2.14 -43.66
C THR A 575 2.91 -1.24 -42.75
N ALA A 576 3.48 -0.10 -42.35
CA ALA A 576 2.81 1.14 -41.92
C ALA A 576 3.11 2.21 -43.01
N PRO A 577 2.69 3.50 -42.92
CA PRO A 577 1.76 4.19 -42.01
C PRO A 577 0.71 5.05 -42.78
N THR A 578 -0.29 5.65 -42.11
CA THR A 578 -0.63 7.10 -42.23
C THR A 578 -1.92 7.48 -41.48
N SER A 579 -1.80 8.64 -40.83
CA SER A 579 -2.79 9.45 -40.10
C SER A 579 -3.81 10.15 -40.99
N ILE A 580 -5.08 10.27 -40.56
CA ILE A 580 -5.98 11.42 -40.82
C ILE A 580 -6.95 11.59 -39.64
N ILE A 581 -7.12 12.85 -39.25
CA ILE A 581 -7.95 13.43 -38.19
C ILE A 581 -9.44 13.39 -38.57
N GLY A 582 -10.34 13.14 -37.60
CA GLY A 582 -11.78 13.31 -37.77
C GLY A 582 -12.55 13.33 -36.45
N ASN A 583 -12.91 14.54 -36.00
CA ASN A 583 -13.88 14.88 -34.96
C ASN A 583 -15.10 13.93 -34.88
N MET A 584 -15.37 13.31 -33.72
CA MET A 584 -16.74 13.00 -33.27
C MET A 584 -16.83 12.89 -31.72
N ASN A 585 -17.66 13.78 -31.16
CA ASN A 585 -18.55 13.62 -30.01
C ASN A 585 -18.13 12.67 -28.85
N TYR A 586 -17.73 13.26 -27.73
CA TYR A 586 -17.75 12.59 -26.42
C TYR A 586 -19.21 12.37 -25.99
N GLY A 587 -19.74 11.19 -26.28
CA GLY A 587 -20.83 10.59 -25.51
C GLY A 587 -20.23 9.57 -24.55
N ASP A 588 -20.73 9.55 -23.32
CA ASP A 588 -20.40 8.60 -22.25
C ASP A 588 -20.27 7.18 -22.81
N THR A 589 -19.04 6.75 -23.04
CA THR A 589 -18.72 5.35 -23.22
C THR A 589 -18.27 4.82 -21.88
N ASN A 590 -19.15 4.01 -21.30
CA ASN A 590 -18.92 3.16 -20.15
C ASN A 590 -17.72 2.24 -20.46
N TYR A 591 -16.51 2.72 -20.23
CA TYR A 591 -15.26 1.96 -20.35
C TYR A 591 -15.05 1.12 -19.08
N ASP A 592 -16.01 0.27 -18.77
CA ASP A 592 -15.87 -0.84 -17.81
C ASP A 592 -15.23 -2.05 -18.52
N PHE A 593 -14.12 -1.83 -19.22
CA PHE A 593 -13.38 -2.93 -19.84
C PHE A 593 -11.99 -3.03 -19.22
N PHE A 594 -11.94 -3.85 -18.17
CA PHE A 594 -10.74 -4.44 -17.57
C PHE A 594 -9.82 -3.48 -16.81
N ASP A 595 -10.27 -3.06 -15.62
CA ASP A 595 -9.35 -2.65 -14.56
C ASP A 595 -9.14 -3.81 -13.55
N PRO A 596 -7.99 -4.51 -13.58
CA PRO A 596 -7.71 -5.65 -12.73
C PRO A 596 -7.49 -5.29 -11.24
N GLN A 597 -7.58 -4.01 -10.86
CA GLN A 597 -7.39 -3.50 -9.49
C GLN A 597 -8.62 -2.75 -8.93
N HIS A 598 -9.66 -2.43 -9.75
CA HIS A 598 -10.89 -1.64 -9.41
C HIS A 598 -11.88 -2.26 -8.44
N TRP A 599 -11.52 -3.37 -7.82
CA TRP A 599 -12.53 -4.23 -7.22
C TRP A 599 -12.30 -4.54 -5.74
N MET A 600 -11.17 -4.14 -5.13
CA MET A 600 -10.92 -4.52 -3.73
C MET A 600 -11.80 -3.72 -2.75
N LEU A 601 -12.04 -2.43 -3.00
CA LEU A 601 -12.79 -1.56 -2.06
C LEU A 601 -13.61 -0.44 -2.74
N ASP A 602 -13.55 -0.31 -4.07
CA ASP A 602 -14.23 0.78 -4.78
C ASP A 602 -15.76 0.54 -4.84
N GLY A 603 -16.53 1.54 -4.44
CA GLY A 603 -18.01 1.51 -4.40
C GLY A 603 -18.65 0.70 -3.25
N LEU A 604 -17.88 0.19 -2.28
CA LEU A 604 -18.40 -0.55 -1.11
C LEU A 604 -18.50 0.30 0.17
N LEU A 605 -17.78 1.42 0.25
CA LEU A 605 -17.62 2.24 1.46
C LEU A 605 -17.95 3.73 1.23
N ASP A 606 -19.00 4.03 0.45
CA ASP A 606 -19.59 5.36 0.43
C ASP A 606 -20.35 5.59 1.74
N PHE A 607 -19.62 6.03 2.77
CA PHE A 607 -20.26 6.54 3.97
C PHE A 607 -21.01 7.82 3.61
N ASN A 608 -22.33 7.74 3.62
CA ASN A 608 -23.18 8.92 3.62
C ASN A 608 -23.07 9.57 5.02
N TYR A 609 -21.97 10.28 5.27
CA TYR A 609 -21.84 11.12 6.46
C TYR A 609 -22.79 12.31 6.28
N SER A 610 -24.05 12.10 6.65
CA SER A 610 -24.93 13.23 6.97
C SER A 610 -24.30 13.91 8.18
N PHE A 611 -23.71 15.08 7.95
CA PHE A 611 -23.22 15.98 8.98
C PHE A 611 -24.27 16.08 10.10
N VAL A 612 -23.94 15.61 11.30
CA VAL A 612 -24.69 16.00 12.50
C VAL A 612 -24.12 17.36 12.90
N PRO A 613 -24.90 18.45 12.87
CA PRO A 613 -24.44 19.73 13.38
C PRO A 613 -24.15 19.60 14.89
N PRO A 614 -23.15 20.30 15.42
CA PRO A 614 -22.92 20.31 16.86
C PRO A 614 -24.16 20.86 17.57
N LEU A 615 -24.68 20.10 18.52
CA LEU A 615 -25.67 20.58 19.48
C LEU A 615 -25.01 21.63 20.37
N GLU A 616 -25.26 22.90 20.06
CA GLU A 616 -25.11 23.99 21.02
C GLU A 616 -26.16 23.85 22.13
N GLY A 617 -25.70 23.86 23.38
CA GLY A 617 -26.48 24.31 24.53
C GLY A 617 -27.24 23.25 25.34
N ALA A 618 -26.61 22.80 26.44
CA ALA A 618 -27.17 22.76 27.80
C ALA A 618 -26.07 22.43 28.81
#